data_AF-A0A9X6AB04-F1
#
_entry.id   AF-A0A9X6AB04-F1
#
_cell.length_a   1.000
_cell.length_b   1.000
_cell.length_c   1.000
_cell.angle_alpha   90.00
_cell.angle_beta   90.00
_cell.angle_gamma   90.00
#
_symmetry.space_group_name_H-M   'P 1'
#
loop_
_entity.id
_entity.type
_entity.pdbx_description
1 polymer ?
#
loop_
_entity_poly.entity_id
_entity_poly.type
_entity_poly.pdbx_seq_one_letter_code
_entity_poly.pdbx_strand_id
1 'polypeptide(L)' 'MGNSTLVFGRVLHAAVHEDHIVDGRPGSARLLPLTKLGGDEWGTLGEVLHLSRIPYEEPRP' A
#
# COMPACT_ATOMS: atom_id res chain seq x y z
N MET A 1 -15.25 -10.39 -12.64
CA MET A 1 -15.88 -9.39 -11.75
C MET A 1 -16.79 -8.56 -12.64
N GLY A 2 -18.09 -8.86 -12.65
CA GLY A 2 -18.94 -8.53 -13.80
C GLY A 2 -18.31 -9.03 -15.10
N ASN A 3 -18.25 -8.18 -16.11
CA ASN A 3 -17.70 -8.35 -17.45
C ASN A 3 -16.21 -7.95 -17.58
N SER A 4 -15.44 -8.06 -16.48
CA SER A 4 -13.99 -7.82 -16.45
C SER A 4 -13.20 -9.08 -16.07
N THR A 5 -11.96 -9.15 -16.56
CA THR A 5 -10.97 -10.18 -16.21
C THR A 5 -10.12 -9.72 -15.02
N LEU A 6 -10.01 -10.58 -14.00
CA LEU A 6 -9.07 -10.39 -12.89
C LEU A 6 -7.79 -11.17 -13.18
N VAL A 7 -6.65 -10.49 -13.07
CA VAL A 7 -5.33 -11.09 -13.36
C VAL A 7 -4.54 -11.22 -12.06
N PHE A 8 -4.04 -12.42 -11.80
CA PHE A 8 -3.09 -12.70 -10.72
C PHE A 8 -1.72 -12.99 -11.30
N GLY A 9 -0.69 -12.32 -10.78
CA GLY A 9 0.69 -12.48 -11.21
C GLY A 9 1.62 -12.69 -10.01
N ARG A 10 2.70 -13.44 -10.21
CA ARG A 10 3.78 -13.58 -9.22
C ARG A 10 4.82 -12.49 -9.44
N VAL A 11 5.06 -11.68 -8.42
CA VAL A 11 6.17 -10.71 -8.43
C VAL A 11 7.48 -11.48 -8.32
N LEU A 12 8.37 -11.32 -9.31
CA LEU A 12 9.69 -11.97 -9.32
C LEU A 12 10.80 -11.04 -8.84
N HIS A 13 10.69 -9.75 -9.16
CA HIS A 13 11.64 -8.70 -8.79
C HIS A 13 10.90 -7.40 -8.49
N ALA A 14 11.44 -6.61 -7.56
CA ALA A 14 11.00 -5.25 -7.28
C ALA A 14 12.23 -4.33 -7.25
N ALA A 15 12.08 -3.10 -7.75
CA ALA A 15 13.14 -2.10 -7.76
C ALA A 15 12.63 -0.84 -7.07
N VAL A 16 13.51 -0.21 -6.29
CA VAL A 16 13.24 1.01 -5.54
C VAL A 16 14.53 1.80 -5.45
N HIS A 17 14.44 3.11 -5.54
CA HIS A 17 15.59 3.98 -5.33
C HIS A 17 16.06 3.85 -3.88
N GLU A 18 17.35 3.67 -3.64
CA GLU A 18 17.90 3.37 -2.30
C GLU A 18 17.52 4.43 -1.26
N ASP A 19 17.53 5.70 -1.66
CA ASP A 19 17.07 6.82 -0.82
C ASP A 19 15.62 6.71 -0.38
N HIS A 20 14.80 5.81 -0.90
CA HIS A 20 13.41 5.64 -0.46
C HIS A 20 13.23 4.49 0.54
N ILE A 21 14.31 3.78 0.90
CA ILE A 21 14.32 2.77 1.95
C ILE A 21 14.55 3.42 3.32
N VAL A 22 13.68 3.13 4.27
CA VAL A 22 13.74 3.57 5.66
C VAL A 22 13.51 2.34 6.54
N ASP A 23 14.45 2.04 7.44
CA ASP A 23 14.40 0.87 8.34
C ASP A 23 14.18 -0.47 7.59
N GLY A 24 14.85 -0.63 6.45
CA GLY A 24 14.80 -1.87 5.65
C GLY A 24 13.53 -2.05 4.81
N ARG A 25 12.67 -1.04 4.71
CA ARG A 25 11.44 -1.08 3.91
C ARG A 25 11.20 0.23 3.13
N PRO A 26 10.43 0.22 2.03
CA PRO A 26 10.08 1.46 1.35
C PRO A 26 9.26 2.39 2.26
N GLY A 27 9.75 3.60 2.46
CA GLY A 27 9.11 4.61 3.33
C GLY A 27 8.04 5.39 2.57
N SER A 28 6.80 5.39 3.05
CA SER A 28 5.67 6.08 2.41
C SER A 28 5.93 7.57 2.20
N ALA A 29 6.50 8.25 3.20
CA ALA A 29 6.83 9.67 3.15
C ALA A 29 7.87 10.03 2.08
N ARG A 30 8.76 9.08 1.71
CA ARG A 30 9.73 9.29 0.63
C ARG A 30 9.14 8.92 -0.72
N LEU A 31 8.34 7.85 -0.78
CA LEU A 31 7.70 7.39 -2.01
C LEU A 31 6.61 8.34 -2.55
N LEU A 32 5.94 9.09 -1.67
CA LEU A 32 4.85 10.01 -2.03
C LEU A 32 3.84 9.40 -3.02
N PRO A 33 3.25 8.22 -2.70
CA PRO A 33 2.38 7.51 -3.62
C PRO A 33 1.12 8.32 -3.94
N LEU A 34 0.59 8.07 -5.15
CA LEU A 34 -0.67 8.61 -5.61
C LEU A 34 -1.79 7.58 -5.46
N THR A 35 -2.97 8.04 -5.07
CA THR A 35 -4.19 7.22 -5.00
C THR A 35 -5.17 7.68 -6.06
N LYS A 36 -5.73 6.74 -6.83
CA LYS A 36 -6.78 7.04 -7.80
C LYS A 36 -8.13 7.23 -7.10
N LEU A 37 -8.82 8.32 -7.41
CA LEU A 37 -10.18 8.61 -6.92
C LEU A 37 -11.22 8.48 -8.05
N GLY A 38 -12.37 9.13 -7.95
CA GLY A 38 -13.38 9.19 -9.02
C GLY A 38 -12.89 9.98 -10.23
N GLY A 39 -13.45 9.73 -11.42
CA GLY A 39 -13.18 10.51 -12.63
C GLY A 39 -11.70 10.74 -12.93
N ASP A 40 -11.29 12.00 -13.09
CA ASP A 40 -9.90 12.43 -13.30
C ASP A 40 -9.21 12.88 -11.99
N GLU A 41 -9.76 12.51 -10.84
CA GLU A 41 -9.24 12.92 -9.54
C GLU A 41 -8.18 11.95 -9.00
N TRP A 42 -7.19 12.52 -8.32
CA TRP A 42 -6.07 11.83 -7.70
C TRP A 42 -5.75 12.45 -6.33
N GLY A 43 -5.40 11.60 -5.37
CA GLY A 43 -4.91 12.01 -4.04
C GLY A 43 -3.40 11.80 -3.91
N THR A 44 -2.76 12.63 -3.09
CA THR A 44 -1.38 12.41 -2.59
C THR A 44 -1.41 11.62 -1.27
N LEU A 45 -0.25 11.33 -0.68
CA LEU A 45 -0.10 10.48 0.52
C LEU A 45 -1.01 10.88 1.70
N GLY A 46 -1.33 12.16 1.88
CA GLY A 46 -2.15 12.65 2.99
C GLY A 46 -1.51 12.44 4.36
N GLU A 47 -2.34 12.41 5.41
CA GLU A 47 -1.91 12.13 6.79
C GLU A 47 -1.59 10.65 6.97
N VAL A 48 -0.45 10.34 7.59
CA VAL A 48 -0.03 8.96 7.90
C VAL A 48 -0.23 8.68 9.38
N LEU A 49 -1.18 7.79 9.70
CA LEU A 49 -1.41 7.30 11.05
C LEU A 49 -0.56 6.06 11.33
N HIS A 50 0.14 6.03 12.46
CA HIS A 50 0.86 4.85 12.94
C HIS A 50 -0.03 4.05 13.90
N LEU A 51 -0.69 3.03 13.35
CA LEU A 51 -1.54 2.12 14.11
C LEU A 51 -0.91 0.72 14.10
N SER A 52 -0.58 0.20 15.28
CA SER A 52 -0.20 -1.20 15.41
C SER A 52 -1.39 -2.09 15.12
N ARG A 53 -1.15 -3.24 14.49
CA ARG A 53 -2.18 -4.27 14.33
C ARG A 53 -2.71 -4.66 15.71
N ILE A 54 -4.04 -4.67 15.88
CA ILE A 54 -4.66 -5.22 17.08
C ILE A 54 -4.23 -6.69 17.19
N PRO A 55 -3.65 -7.12 18.33
CA PRO A 55 -3.26 -8.51 18.51
C PRO A 55 -4.43 -9.45 18.23
N TYR A 56 -4.13 -10.61 17.64
CA TYR A 56 -5.13 -11.65 17.51
C TYR A 56 -5.41 -12.24 18.90
N GLU A 57 -6.67 -12.23 19.29
CA GLU A 57 -7.20 -12.98 20.43
C GLU A 57 -8.19 -14.00 19.87
N GLU A 58 -8.20 -15.22 20.37
CA GLU A 58 -9.24 -16.18 20.00
C GLU A 58 -10.61 -15.59 20.35
N PRO A 59 -11.57 -15.55 19.41
CA PRO A 59 -12.92 -15.08 19.70
C PRO A 59 -13.51 -15.86 20.88
N ARG A 60 -14.00 -15.14 21.90
CA ARG A 60 -14.76 -15.77 22.98
C ARG A 60 -16.05 -16.39 22.38
N PRO A 61 -16.42 -17.60 22.78
CA PRO A 61 -17.65 -18.26 22.30
C PRO A 61 -18.91 -17.45 22.63
#